data_AF-A0AA86VEZ1-F1
#
_entry.id   AF-A0AA86VEZ1-F1
#
_cell.length_a   1.000
_cell.length_b   1.000
_cell.length_c   1.000
_cell.angle_alpha   90.00
_cell.angle_beta   90.00
_cell.angle_gamma   90.00
#
_symmetry.space_group_name_H-M   'P 1'
#
loop_
_entity.id
_entity.type
_entity.pdbx_description
1 polymer ?
#
loop_
_entity_poly.entity_id
_entity_poly.type
_entity_poly.pdbx_seq_one_letter_code
_entity_poly.pdbx_strand_id
1 'polypeptide(L)'
;MDPQGNSVNTKSTVIDKGKYDKELSSHADEKKTVSSPVINEHLSADEKKTVSAPVINEHLTAEISKISLGGTRVLPLKKRLIVLDINGLLAAVVSPPTDRQADITIAMTAIFKRPSYLEFLEFCFDKFEVGIWKNVDPLINYLMPFLKNKLLFCWDLSHCTETRFKTLENENKNLVFKDLRKLWDKQDRNLPWEKGFYNESNTLLLDDSPYKALLNPSNLDI
;
A
#
# COMPACT_ATOMS: atom_id res chain seq x y z
N MET A 1 -21.61 20.76 -57.33
CA MET A 1 -22.08 22.15 -57.28
C MET A 1 -22.69 22.37 -55.92
N ASP A 2 -22.12 23.28 -55.16
CA ASP A 2 -22.75 24.00 -54.03
C ASP A 2 -23.91 24.88 -54.57
N PRO A 3 -24.76 25.57 -53.75
CA PRO A 3 -24.42 26.08 -52.41
C PRO A 3 -25.53 26.20 -51.34
N GLN A 4 -25.11 26.80 -50.21
CA GLN A 4 -25.91 27.32 -49.08
C GLN A 4 -26.49 26.25 -48.14
N GLY A 5 -26.22 26.22 -46.82
CA GLY A 5 -25.36 27.08 -45.99
C GLY A 5 -26.11 28.18 -45.25
N ASN A 6 -26.00 28.19 -43.93
CA ASN A 6 -26.37 29.34 -43.09
C ASN A 6 -25.50 29.36 -41.82
N SER A 7 -25.22 30.55 -41.30
CA SER A 7 -24.40 30.77 -40.10
C SER A 7 -25.02 31.87 -39.26
N VAL A 8 -25.33 31.59 -38.01
CA VAL A 8 -25.66 32.61 -37.00
C VAL A 8 -24.87 32.34 -35.73
N ASN A 9 -24.08 33.33 -35.35
CA ASN A 9 -23.23 33.39 -34.17
C ASN A 9 -24.03 33.95 -32.97
N THR A 10 -23.72 33.57 -31.73
CA THR A 10 -23.70 34.58 -30.64
C THR A 10 -22.99 34.13 -29.34
N LYS A 11 -22.15 35.05 -28.84
CA LYS A 11 -21.86 35.37 -27.42
C LYS A 11 -21.19 34.31 -26.52
N SER A 12 -19.89 34.51 -26.36
CA SER A 12 -19.12 34.20 -25.14
C SER A 12 -19.62 34.99 -23.92
N THR A 13 -19.41 34.43 -22.72
CA THR A 13 -19.30 35.20 -21.47
C THR A 13 -18.08 34.73 -20.69
N VAL A 14 -17.16 35.64 -20.37
CA VAL A 14 -16.04 35.40 -19.45
C VAL A 14 -16.32 36.16 -18.16
N ILE A 15 -16.08 35.53 -17.00
CA ILE A 15 -16.05 36.20 -15.69
C ILE A 15 -14.80 35.70 -14.94
N ASP A 16 -14.15 36.61 -14.22
CA ASP A 16 -12.82 36.45 -13.63
C ASP A 16 -12.76 37.05 -12.22
N LYS A 17 -11.94 36.44 -11.34
CA LYS A 17 -11.44 36.89 -10.01
C LYS A 17 -12.39 37.50 -8.95
N GLY A 18 -12.25 36.99 -7.72
CA GLY A 18 -12.75 37.59 -6.46
C GLY A 18 -12.64 36.60 -5.28
N LYS A 19 -11.48 36.39 -4.65
CA LYS A 19 -10.84 37.24 -3.60
C LYS A 19 -11.66 37.32 -2.30
N TYR A 20 -11.21 36.63 -1.25
CA TYR A 20 -11.53 36.90 0.16
C TYR A 20 -10.25 36.74 0.98
N ASP A 21 -9.91 37.74 1.80
CA ASP A 21 -8.66 37.79 2.57
C ASP A 21 -8.79 38.84 3.70
N LYS A 22 -8.37 38.49 4.93
CA LYS A 22 -8.21 39.32 6.16
C LYS A 22 -9.38 40.15 6.73
N GLU A 23 -9.58 40.02 8.05
CA GLU A 23 -9.06 40.92 9.11
C GLU A 23 -8.63 40.03 10.32
N LEU A 24 -7.49 40.23 11.01
CA LEU A 24 -7.15 41.21 12.07
C LEU A 24 -8.01 41.09 13.35
N SER A 25 -7.48 41.14 14.59
CA SER A 25 -6.09 41.26 15.11
C SER A 25 -6.03 40.65 16.55
N SER A 26 -5.10 40.87 17.53
CA SER A 26 -3.94 41.77 17.72
C SER A 26 -3.16 41.42 19.02
N HIS A 27 -1.81 41.35 18.98
CA HIS A 27 -0.84 41.66 20.09
C HIS A 27 -0.88 40.79 21.38
N ALA A 28 0.18 40.64 22.21
CA ALA A 28 1.60 41.07 22.18
C ALA A 28 2.48 40.14 23.08
N ASP A 29 3.80 40.35 23.10
CA ASP A 29 4.81 39.60 23.86
C ASP A 29 4.73 39.66 25.40
N GLU A 30 5.23 38.61 26.09
CA GLU A 30 6.22 38.81 27.15
C GLU A 30 7.20 37.62 27.24
N LYS A 31 8.44 37.86 27.72
CA LYS A 31 9.48 36.84 27.94
C LYS A 31 9.89 36.80 29.42
N LYS A 32 9.93 35.62 30.05
CA LYS A 32 10.75 35.46 31.28
C LYS A 32 11.24 34.04 31.59
N THR A 33 12.57 33.93 31.57
CA THR A 33 13.48 33.23 32.49
C THR A 33 13.20 31.81 32.99
N VAL A 34 14.21 30.96 32.80
CA VAL A 34 14.37 29.59 33.33
C VAL A 34 14.43 29.52 34.86
N SER A 35 13.79 28.52 35.47
CA SER A 35 14.29 27.88 36.69
C SER A 35 13.84 26.41 36.81
N SER A 36 14.63 25.60 37.51
CA SER A 36 14.42 24.20 37.91
C SER A 36 15.58 23.80 38.86
N PRO A 37 15.50 22.71 39.64
CA PRO A 37 14.35 21.87 40.00
C PRO A 37 14.05 21.91 41.52
N VAL A 38 12.99 21.22 41.97
CA VAL A 38 12.85 20.76 43.36
C VAL A 38 12.35 19.32 43.36
N ILE A 39 12.99 18.46 44.15
CA ILE A 39 12.59 17.06 44.38
C ILE A 39 11.85 17.00 45.72
N ASN A 40 10.80 16.18 45.82
CA ASN A 40 10.24 15.71 47.09
C ASN A 40 9.63 14.32 46.91
N GLU A 41 9.96 13.39 47.81
CA GLU A 41 9.34 12.06 47.90
C GLU A 41 8.35 12.02 49.09
N HIS A 42 7.21 11.34 48.93
CA HIS A 42 6.81 10.28 49.88
C HIS A 42 5.58 9.49 49.41
N LEU A 43 5.67 8.16 49.50
CA LEU A 43 4.67 7.17 49.97
C LEU A 43 3.17 7.35 49.58
N SER A 44 2.43 6.33 49.10
CA SER A 44 2.44 4.91 49.52
C SER A 44 1.57 3.99 48.62
N ALA A 45 1.75 2.67 48.84
CA ALA A 45 0.79 1.56 48.63
C ALA A 45 0.38 1.10 47.20
N ASP A 46 0.48 -0.22 47.03
CA ASP A 46 0.26 -1.06 45.85
C ASP A 46 -1.12 -0.98 45.15
N GLU A 47 -1.13 -1.19 43.82
CA GLU A 47 -1.90 -2.32 43.26
C GLU A 47 -1.39 -2.87 41.90
N LYS A 48 -1.40 -4.21 41.80
CA LYS A 48 -1.40 -5.11 40.61
C LYS A 48 -0.99 -4.53 39.23
N LYS A 49 0.30 -4.65 38.88
CA LYS A 49 0.82 -4.33 37.54
C LYS A 49 0.58 -5.45 36.51
N THR A 50 -0.53 -5.36 35.77
CA THR A 50 -0.73 -6.17 34.56
C THR A 50 0.26 -5.75 33.47
N VAL A 51 1.07 -6.69 32.96
CA VAL A 51 2.08 -6.40 31.93
C VAL A 51 1.40 -6.31 30.55
N SER A 52 1.01 -5.09 30.16
CA SER A 52 0.68 -4.79 28.76
C SER A 52 1.96 -4.70 27.93
N ALA A 53 1.96 -5.28 26.73
CA ALA A 53 3.07 -5.14 25.79
C ALA A 53 3.21 -3.67 25.35
N PRO A 54 4.43 -3.09 25.29
CA PRO A 54 4.60 -1.71 24.89
C PRO A 54 4.31 -1.56 23.39
N VAL A 55 3.41 -0.62 23.05
CA VAL A 55 3.26 -0.14 21.67
C VAL A 55 4.57 0.54 21.27
N ILE A 56 5.29 -0.06 20.31
CA ILE A 56 6.62 0.41 19.92
C ILE A 56 6.46 1.66 19.05
N ASN A 57 6.58 2.82 19.70
CA ASN A 57 6.60 4.12 19.03
C ASN A 57 7.78 4.19 18.02
N GLU A 58 7.57 4.86 16.89
CA GLU A 58 8.51 4.95 15.76
C GLU A 58 9.86 5.62 16.13
N HIS A 59 9.87 6.39 17.23
CA HIS A 59 11.09 6.95 17.82
C HIS A 59 11.95 5.91 18.56
N LEU A 60 11.37 4.80 19.04
CA LEU A 60 12.10 3.74 19.76
C LEU A 60 12.88 2.83 18.79
N THR A 61 12.36 2.56 17.60
CA THR A 61 13.08 1.83 16.54
C THR A 61 14.34 2.58 16.10
N ALA A 62 14.28 3.91 16.00
CA ALA A 62 15.43 4.76 15.71
C ALA A 62 16.50 4.74 16.82
N GLU A 63 16.11 4.59 18.10
CA GLU A 63 17.04 4.40 19.22
C GLU A 63 17.62 2.98 19.26
N ILE A 64 16.80 1.94 19.04
CA ILE A 64 17.26 0.53 19.03
C ILE A 64 18.38 0.32 18.00
N SER A 65 18.29 0.95 16.83
CA SER A 65 19.37 0.91 15.81
C SER A 65 20.70 1.57 16.24
N LYS A 66 20.76 2.25 17.39
CA LYS A 66 21.96 2.83 17.99
C LYS A 66 22.55 1.97 19.13
N ILE A 67 21.81 0.97 19.63
CA ILE A 67 22.23 0.14 20.78
C ILE A 67 23.29 -0.88 20.33
N SER A 68 24.53 -0.42 20.22
CA SER A 68 25.71 -1.24 19.97
C SER A 68 26.09 -2.08 21.20
N LEU A 69 25.39 -3.19 21.42
CA LEU A 69 25.77 -4.17 22.43
C LEU A 69 27.06 -4.88 21.96
N GLY A 70 28.20 -4.54 22.57
CA GLY A 70 29.48 -5.20 22.31
C GLY A 70 30.06 -5.00 20.89
N GLY A 71 29.94 -3.79 20.33
CA GLY A 71 30.55 -3.44 19.02
C GLY A 71 29.86 -4.03 17.79
N THR A 72 28.90 -4.94 17.97
CA THR A 72 28.06 -5.45 16.89
C THR A 72 27.02 -4.40 16.53
N ARG A 73 27.08 -3.87 15.29
CA ARG A 73 26.00 -3.03 14.76
C ARG A 73 24.75 -3.88 14.60
N VAL A 74 23.73 -3.60 15.42
CA VAL A 74 22.37 -4.11 15.19
C VAL A 74 21.79 -3.39 13.98
N LEU A 75 22.12 -3.88 12.78
CA LEU A 75 21.43 -3.48 11.57
C LEU A 75 19.93 -3.79 11.75
N PRO A 76 19.01 -2.90 11.33
CA PRO A 76 17.59 -3.18 11.36
C PRO A 76 17.30 -4.54 10.72
N LEU A 77 16.58 -5.42 11.44
CA LEU A 77 16.24 -6.74 10.91
C LEU A 77 15.41 -6.56 9.65
N LYS A 78 16.01 -6.97 8.54
CA LYS A 78 15.42 -6.89 7.21
C LYS A 78 14.08 -7.61 7.17
N LYS A 79 12.99 -6.85 7.08
CA LYS A 79 11.66 -7.41 6.84
C LYS A 79 11.68 -8.25 5.55
N ARG A 80 11.01 -9.40 5.60
CA ARG A 80 10.71 -10.21 4.42
C ARG A 80 9.73 -9.44 3.53
N LEU A 81 9.79 -9.66 2.23
CA LEU A 81 8.81 -9.14 1.28
C LEU A 81 7.61 -10.09 1.22
N ILE A 82 6.40 -9.55 1.31
CA ILE A 82 5.17 -10.24 0.92
C ILE A 82 4.59 -9.55 -0.32
N VAL A 83 4.29 -10.33 -1.35
CA VAL A 83 3.70 -9.86 -2.61
C VAL A 83 2.28 -10.40 -2.69
N LEU A 84 1.30 -9.50 -2.81
CA LEU A 84 -0.12 -9.83 -2.74
C LEU A 84 -0.79 -9.65 -4.11
N ASP A 85 -1.61 -10.62 -4.55
CA ASP A 85 -2.75 -10.29 -5.42
C ASP A 85 -3.87 -9.60 -4.62
N ILE A 86 -4.79 -8.97 -5.33
CA ILE A 86 -6.00 -8.38 -4.72
C ILE A 86 -7.19 -9.36 -4.86
N ASN A 87 -7.27 -10.12 -5.96
CA ASN A 87 -8.32 -11.11 -6.20
C ASN A 87 -8.22 -12.25 -5.20
N GLY A 88 -9.36 -12.69 -4.66
CA GLY A 88 -9.48 -13.77 -3.68
C GLY A 88 -8.89 -13.46 -2.30
N LEU A 89 -7.85 -12.64 -2.23
CA LEU A 89 -7.13 -12.29 -1.00
C LEU A 89 -7.69 -11.06 -0.30
N LEU A 90 -7.97 -9.98 -1.04
CA LEU A 90 -8.43 -8.68 -0.49
C LEU A 90 -9.86 -8.33 -0.95
N ALA A 91 -10.20 -8.68 -2.19
CA ALA A 91 -11.54 -8.50 -2.75
C ALA A 91 -11.81 -9.52 -3.87
N ALA A 92 -13.07 -9.91 -4.06
CA ALA A 92 -13.48 -10.53 -5.32
C ALA A 92 -13.69 -9.43 -6.38
N VAL A 93 -13.07 -9.59 -7.54
CA VAL A 93 -13.11 -8.62 -8.65
C VAL A 93 -13.63 -9.35 -9.89
N VAL A 94 -14.92 -9.17 -10.18
CA VAL A 94 -15.70 -10.04 -11.08
C VAL A 94 -16.61 -9.22 -12.00
N SER A 95 -17.07 -9.81 -13.09
CA SER A 95 -18.16 -9.24 -13.90
C SER A 95 -19.38 -8.91 -13.03
N PRO A 96 -20.07 -7.76 -13.21
CA PRO A 96 -21.21 -7.39 -12.40
C PRO A 96 -22.32 -8.46 -12.40
N PRO A 97 -22.65 -9.03 -11.23
CA PRO A 97 -23.68 -10.06 -11.13
C PRO A 97 -25.08 -9.42 -11.00
N THR A 98 -26.12 -10.16 -11.34
CA THR A 98 -27.51 -9.67 -11.36
C THR A 98 -28.26 -9.85 -10.04
N ASP A 99 -27.75 -10.67 -9.13
CA ASP A 99 -28.42 -11.15 -7.91
C ASP A 99 -27.98 -10.41 -6.63
N ARG A 100 -26.87 -9.67 -6.67
CA ARG A 100 -26.26 -9.02 -5.49
C ARG A 100 -25.60 -7.68 -5.82
N GLN A 101 -25.77 -6.71 -4.92
CA GLN A 101 -25.11 -5.40 -5.01
C GLN A 101 -23.63 -5.49 -4.66
N ALA A 102 -22.77 -4.85 -5.46
CA ALA A 102 -21.33 -4.73 -5.21
C ALA A 102 -21.02 -3.56 -4.27
N ASP A 103 -19.90 -3.63 -3.55
CA ASP A 103 -19.40 -2.53 -2.71
C ASP A 103 -19.04 -1.28 -3.54
N ILE A 104 -18.51 -1.51 -4.75
CA ILE A 104 -18.27 -0.50 -5.79
C ILE A 104 -18.19 -1.19 -7.16
N THR A 105 -18.45 -0.44 -8.23
CA THR A 105 -18.11 -0.86 -9.60
C THR A 105 -16.99 0.03 -10.14
N ILE A 106 -15.91 -0.58 -10.64
CA ILE A 106 -14.74 0.10 -11.20
C ILE A 106 -14.50 -0.49 -12.59
N ALA A 107 -14.41 0.35 -13.63
CA ALA A 107 -14.16 -0.07 -15.02
C ALA A 107 -15.01 -1.29 -15.47
N MET A 108 -16.34 -1.15 -15.36
CA MET A 108 -17.34 -2.21 -15.65
C MET A 108 -17.18 -3.51 -14.86
N THR A 109 -16.39 -3.52 -13.78
CA THR A 109 -16.10 -4.68 -12.94
C THR A 109 -16.63 -4.45 -11.52
N ALA A 110 -17.35 -5.42 -10.97
CA ALA A 110 -17.88 -5.36 -9.61
C ALA A 110 -16.83 -5.81 -8.59
N ILE A 111 -16.70 -5.03 -7.51
CA ILE A 111 -15.78 -5.27 -6.41
C ILE A 111 -16.57 -5.65 -5.16
N PHE A 112 -16.16 -6.73 -4.50
CA PHE A 112 -16.68 -7.16 -3.21
C PHE A 112 -15.49 -7.31 -2.24
N LYS A 113 -15.41 -6.48 -1.20
CA LYS A 113 -14.33 -6.56 -0.20
C LYS A 113 -14.40 -7.90 0.53
N ARG A 114 -13.26 -8.52 0.81
CA ARG A 114 -13.20 -9.69 1.68
C ARG A 114 -13.37 -9.24 3.13
N PRO A 115 -14.09 -9.98 4.00
CA PRO A 115 -14.12 -9.71 5.43
C PRO A 115 -12.71 -9.65 6.03
N SER A 116 -12.49 -8.68 6.93
CA SER A 116 -11.23 -8.41 7.64
C SER A 116 -9.97 -8.22 6.78
N TYR A 117 -10.11 -7.75 5.54
CA TYR A 117 -8.97 -7.50 4.65
C TYR A 117 -8.07 -6.33 5.08
N LEU A 118 -8.59 -5.35 5.85
CA LEU A 118 -7.80 -4.21 6.34
C LEU A 118 -6.88 -4.66 7.48
N GLU A 119 -7.42 -5.42 8.44
CA GLU A 119 -6.68 -6.00 9.56
C GLU A 119 -5.58 -6.96 9.06
N PHE A 120 -5.86 -7.70 7.98
CA PHE A 120 -4.86 -8.50 7.27
C PHE A 120 -3.76 -7.63 6.63
N LEU A 121 -4.10 -6.52 5.97
CA LEU A 121 -3.13 -5.60 5.38
C LEU A 121 -2.28 -4.91 6.46
N GLU A 122 -2.88 -4.48 7.56
CA GLU A 122 -2.19 -3.88 8.71
C GLU A 122 -1.18 -4.85 9.33
N PHE A 123 -1.57 -6.12 9.53
CA PHE A 123 -0.65 -7.19 9.91
C PHE A 123 0.48 -7.39 8.90
N CYS A 124 0.19 -7.33 7.60
CA CYS A 124 1.21 -7.42 6.56
C CYS A 124 2.21 -6.26 6.63
N PHE A 125 1.76 -5.01 6.78
CA PHE A 125 2.66 -3.85 6.90
C PHE A 125 3.46 -3.83 8.21
N ASP A 126 2.92 -4.39 9.30
CA ASP A 126 3.66 -4.54 10.55
C ASP A 126 4.82 -5.56 10.39
N LYS A 127 4.54 -6.75 9.86
CA LYS A 127 5.52 -7.86 9.80
C LYS A 127 6.41 -7.91 8.56
N PHE A 128 5.98 -7.35 7.43
CA PHE A 128 6.64 -7.46 6.12
C PHE A 128 6.83 -6.09 5.46
N GLU A 129 7.68 -6.04 4.43
CA GLU A 129 7.48 -5.06 3.36
C GLU A 129 6.41 -5.60 2.41
N VAL A 130 5.53 -4.76 1.88
CA VAL A 130 4.37 -5.20 1.10
C VAL A 130 4.43 -4.66 -0.33
N GLY A 131 4.33 -5.57 -1.30
CA GLY A 131 4.12 -5.25 -2.71
C GLY A 131 2.75 -5.73 -3.19
N ILE A 132 2.12 -4.98 -4.10
CA ILE A 132 0.89 -5.41 -4.79
C ILE A 132 1.25 -5.80 -6.22
N TRP A 133 0.73 -6.93 -6.72
CA TRP A 133 0.93 -7.36 -8.10
C TRP A 133 -0.40 -7.59 -8.82
N LYS A 134 -1.16 -6.51 -9.09
CA LYS A 134 -2.41 -6.54 -9.87
C LYS A 134 -2.76 -5.17 -10.47
N ASN A 135 -3.28 -5.19 -11.71
CA ASN A 135 -3.96 -4.06 -12.33
C ASN A 135 -5.14 -3.57 -11.45
N VAL A 136 -5.01 -2.42 -10.78
CA VAL A 136 -5.29 -1.07 -11.33
C VAL A 136 -5.26 -0.02 -10.21
N ASP A 137 -4.77 1.19 -10.50
CA ASP A 137 -4.69 2.29 -9.52
C ASP A 137 -6.01 2.61 -8.79
N PRO A 138 -7.18 2.73 -9.46
CA PRO A 138 -8.44 3.01 -8.78
C PRO A 138 -8.86 1.95 -7.77
N LEU A 139 -8.49 0.69 -7.99
CA LEU A 139 -8.82 -0.41 -7.07
C LEU A 139 -7.93 -0.37 -5.81
N ILE A 140 -6.64 -0.05 -5.97
CA ILE A 140 -5.72 0.16 -4.84
C ILE A 140 -6.14 1.41 -4.05
N ASN A 141 -6.50 2.49 -4.74
CA ASN A 141 -7.03 3.72 -4.11
C ASN A 141 -8.34 3.47 -3.34
N TYR A 142 -9.20 2.57 -3.82
CA TYR A 142 -10.46 2.22 -3.14
C TYR A 142 -10.24 1.33 -1.91
N LEU A 143 -9.40 0.29 -2.03
CA LEU A 143 -9.19 -0.70 -0.96
C LEU A 143 -8.23 -0.24 0.13
N MET A 144 -7.23 0.59 -0.18
CA MET A 144 -6.18 0.95 0.77
C MET A 144 -5.68 2.40 0.65
N PRO A 145 -6.57 3.41 0.62
CA PRO A 145 -6.19 4.81 0.38
C PRO A 145 -5.11 5.34 1.34
N PHE A 146 -5.18 4.94 2.62
CA PHE A 146 -4.24 5.38 3.68
C PHE A 146 -3.01 4.48 3.87
N LEU A 147 -2.92 3.35 3.14
CA LEU A 147 -1.80 2.42 3.21
C LEU A 147 -1.03 2.31 1.88
N LYS A 148 -1.57 2.85 0.77
CA LYS A 148 -0.92 2.84 -0.55
C LYS A 148 0.48 3.45 -0.53
N ASN A 149 0.70 4.50 0.26
CA ASN A 149 2.01 5.13 0.44
C ASN A 149 3.03 4.29 1.25
N LYS A 150 2.59 3.18 1.87
CA LYS A 150 3.45 2.19 2.53
C LYS A 150 3.82 1.01 1.62
N LEU A 151 3.24 0.92 0.42
CA LEU A 151 3.56 -0.14 -0.54
C LEU A 151 4.97 0.08 -1.12
N LEU A 152 5.79 -0.95 -1.08
CA LEU A 152 7.16 -0.92 -1.61
C LEU A 152 7.18 -0.90 -3.15
N PHE A 153 6.14 -1.45 -3.78
CA PHE A 153 5.86 -1.31 -5.22
C PHE A 153 4.40 -1.66 -5.54
N CYS A 154 3.93 -1.21 -6.70
CA CYS A 154 2.70 -1.67 -7.35
C CYS A 154 3.06 -2.17 -8.75
N TRP A 155 2.93 -3.47 -8.99
CA TRP A 155 3.18 -4.14 -10.27
C TRP A 155 1.88 -4.59 -10.92
N ASP A 156 1.91 -4.68 -12.24
CA ASP A 156 0.75 -4.88 -13.10
C ASP A 156 0.97 -6.04 -14.09
N LEU A 157 0.08 -6.17 -15.09
CA LEU A 157 0.13 -7.21 -16.11
C LEU A 157 1.38 -7.11 -17.00
N SER A 158 1.93 -5.91 -17.25
CA SER A 158 3.17 -5.76 -18.03
C SER A 158 4.39 -6.36 -17.33
N HIS A 159 4.31 -6.52 -16.01
CA HIS A 159 5.35 -7.15 -15.20
C HIS A 159 5.25 -8.68 -15.20
N CYS A 160 4.10 -9.27 -15.54
CA CYS A 160 3.93 -10.73 -15.60
C CYS A 160 4.78 -11.39 -16.71
N THR A 161 4.98 -12.71 -16.63
CA THR A 161 5.52 -13.53 -17.71
C THR A 161 4.35 -14.09 -18.51
N GLU A 162 4.14 -13.59 -19.73
CA GLU A 162 3.05 -13.99 -20.61
C GLU A 162 3.34 -15.32 -21.32
N THR A 163 2.28 -16.10 -21.58
CA THR A 163 2.34 -17.31 -22.42
C THR A 163 1.43 -17.20 -23.64
N ARG A 164 1.61 -18.11 -24.59
CA ARG A 164 0.72 -18.24 -25.77
C ARG A 164 -0.59 -18.99 -25.47
N PHE A 165 -0.79 -19.47 -24.25
CA PHE A 165 -1.98 -20.20 -23.83
C PHE A 165 -3.04 -19.23 -23.27
N LYS A 166 -4.29 -19.68 -23.23
CA LYS A 166 -5.40 -18.94 -22.64
C LYS A 166 -5.74 -19.48 -21.25
N THR A 167 -6.35 -18.65 -20.41
CA THR A 167 -6.90 -19.08 -19.12
C THR A 167 -8.16 -19.92 -19.33
N LEU A 168 -8.31 -21.04 -18.61
CA LEU A 168 -9.46 -21.94 -18.75
C LEU A 168 -10.79 -21.26 -18.42
N GLU A 169 -10.76 -20.25 -17.56
CA GLU A 169 -11.93 -19.48 -17.12
C GLU A 169 -12.30 -18.36 -18.11
N ASN A 170 -11.43 -18.04 -19.08
CA ASN A 170 -11.64 -16.97 -20.06
C ASN A 170 -10.70 -17.13 -21.27
N GLU A 171 -11.23 -17.62 -22.40
CA GLU A 171 -10.48 -17.84 -23.65
C GLU A 171 -9.91 -16.56 -24.28
N ASN A 172 -10.40 -15.37 -23.93
CA ASN A 172 -9.84 -14.12 -24.44
C ASN A 172 -8.56 -13.74 -23.70
N LYS A 173 -8.44 -14.09 -22.41
CA LYS A 173 -7.34 -13.72 -21.53
C LYS A 173 -6.16 -14.69 -21.67
N ASN A 174 -4.97 -14.16 -21.89
CA ASN A 174 -3.74 -14.97 -21.92
C ASN A 174 -3.41 -15.49 -20.51
N LEU A 175 -2.90 -16.72 -20.43
CA LEU A 175 -2.36 -17.30 -19.20
C LEU A 175 -1.01 -16.65 -18.92
N VAL A 176 -0.86 -16.10 -17.72
CA VAL A 176 0.33 -15.33 -17.29
C VAL A 176 0.81 -15.79 -15.92
N PHE A 177 2.12 -15.67 -15.68
CA PHE A 177 2.79 -16.05 -14.43
C PHE A 177 3.37 -14.82 -13.70
N LYS A 178 3.37 -14.86 -12.37
CA LYS A 178 4.02 -13.89 -11.49
C LYS A 178 5.40 -14.39 -11.10
N ASP A 179 6.36 -14.14 -11.98
CA ASP A 179 7.74 -14.62 -11.85
C ASP A 179 8.54 -13.77 -10.84
N LEU A 180 8.68 -14.23 -9.60
CA LEU A 180 9.36 -13.49 -8.53
C LEU A 180 10.84 -13.20 -8.86
N ARG A 181 11.46 -13.98 -9.76
CA ARG A 181 12.84 -13.72 -10.19
C ARG A 181 12.98 -12.33 -10.80
N LYS A 182 11.93 -11.77 -11.40
CA LYS A 182 11.96 -10.37 -11.91
C LYS A 182 12.17 -9.33 -10.81
N LEU A 183 11.65 -9.55 -9.61
CA LEU A 183 11.86 -8.71 -8.43
C LEU A 183 13.27 -8.90 -7.86
N TRP A 184 13.72 -10.15 -7.79
CA TRP A 184 15.04 -10.53 -7.26
C TRP A 184 16.18 -10.03 -8.16
N ASP A 185 16.00 -10.10 -9.48
CA ASP A 185 16.93 -9.62 -10.50
C ASP A 185 16.89 -8.09 -10.72
N LYS A 186 15.93 -7.37 -10.10
CA LYS A 186 15.70 -5.92 -10.32
C LYS A 186 15.49 -5.58 -11.80
N GLN A 187 14.55 -6.27 -12.46
CA GLN A 187 14.24 -6.01 -13.87
C GLN A 187 13.58 -4.64 -14.08
N ASP A 188 12.70 -4.23 -13.14
CA ASP A 188 12.30 -2.84 -12.97
C ASP A 188 13.39 -2.09 -12.20
N ARG A 189 13.91 -1.01 -12.79
CA ARG A 189 14.98 -0.21 -12.21
C ARG A 189 14.49 0.74 -11.11
N ASN A 190 13.18 0.97 -11.02
CA ASN A 190 12.57 1.89 -10.05
C ASN A 190 12.39 1.25 -8.66
N LEU A 191 12.63 -0.07 -8.53
CA LEU A 191 12.51 -0.79 -7.26
C LEU A 191 13.55 -0.29 -6.24
N PRO A 192 13.14 0.04 -4.99
CA PRO A 192 13.99 0.72 -4.00
C PRO A 192 15.06 -0.17 -3.32
N TRP A 193 15.33 -1.37 -3.85
CA TRP A 193 16.34 -2.31 -3.34
C TRP A 193 17.33 -2.70 -4.44
N GLU A 194 18.49 -3.26 -4.10
CA GLU A 194 19.44 -3.78 -5.09
C GLU A 194 19.25 -5.26 -5.43
N LYS A 195 19.71 -5.67 -6.62
CA LYS A 195 19.62 -7.06 -7.08
C LYS A 195 20.12 -8.05 -6.02
N GLY A 196 19.35 -9.11 -5.78
CA GLY A 196 19.63 -10.13 -4.76
C GLY A 196 19.29 -9.73 -3.33
N PHE A 197 18.83 -8.49 -3.09
CA PHE A 197 18.30 -8.10 -1.78
C PHE A 197 17.09 -8.96 -1.43
N TYR A 198 16.06 -8.97 -2.26
CA TYR A 198 15.00 -9.97 -2.18
C TYR A 198 15.37 -11.21 -2.99
N ASN A 199 15.05 -12.37 -2.45
CA ASN A 199 15.26 -13.69 -3.03
C ASN A 199 14.24 -14.68 -2.42
N GLU A 200 14.29 -15.92 -2.90
CA GLU A 200 13.50 -17.08 -2.47
C GLU A 200 13.30 -17.18 -0.95
N SER A 201 14.37 -17.10 -0.15
CA SER A 201 14.32 -17.31 1.31
C SER A 201 13.62 -16.19 2.11
N ASN A 202 13.35 -15.04 1.46
CA ASN A 202 12.80 -13.85 2.11
C ASN A 202 11.69 -13.14 1.31
N THR A 203 11.11 -13.81 0.30
CA THR A 203 10.02 -13.29 -0.53
C THR A 203 8.90 -14.31 -0.61
N LEU A 204 7.70 -13.96 -0.13
CA LEU A 204 6.49 -14.76 -0.27
C LEU A 204 5.57 -14.15 -1.32
N LEU A 205 5.00 -14.97 -2.21
CA LEU A 205 3.88 -14.59 -3.08
C LEU A 205 2.59 -15.21 -2.53
N LEU A 206 1.57 -14.38 -2.27
CA LEU A 206 0.20 -14.86 -2.10
C LEU A 206 -0.60 -14.49 -3.34
N ASP A 207 -1.26 -15.49 -3.92
CA ASP A 207 -2.11 -15.36 -5.10
C ASP A 207 -3.26 -16.39 -5.03
N ASP A 208 -4.45 -16.04 -5.52
CA ASP A 208 -5.63 -16.91 -5.47
C ASP A 208 -5.65 -18.03 -6.52
N SER A 209 -4.73 -17.98 -7.47
CA SER A 209 -4.70 -18.83 -8.65
C SER A 209 -3.37 -19.59 -8.71
N PRO A 210 -3.30 -20.86 -8.25
CA PRO A 210 -2.04 -21.60 -8.14
C PRO A 210 -1.19 -21.61 -9.42
N TYR A 211 -1.82 -21.60 -10.60
CA TYR A 211 -1.11 -21.52 -11.88
C TYR A 211 -0.25 -20.26 -12.02
N LYS A 212 -0.65 -19.11 -11.45
CA LYS A 212 0.12 -17.85 -11.56
C LYS A 212 1.48 -17.96 -10.85
N ALA A 213 1.61 -18.83 -9.86
CA ALA A 213 2.82 -19.00 -9.05
C ALA A 213 3.78 -20.10 -9.55
N LEU A 214 3.45 -20.83 -10.63
CA LEU A 214 4.20 -22.00 -11.13
C LEU A 214 5.70 -21.79 -11.43
N LEU A 215 6.17 -20.54 -11.57
CA LEU A 215 7.59 -20.22 -11.77
C LEU A 215 8.38 -20.04 -10.44
N ASN A 216 7.72 -20.20 -9.30
CA ASN A 216 8.26 -19.95 -7.96
C ASN A 216 8.16 -21.23 -7.08
N PRO A 217 8.84 -22.34 -7.44
CA PRO A 217 8.50 -23.69 -6.97
C PRO A 217 8.48 -23.90 -5.43
N SER A 218 9.31 -23.17 -4.68
CA SER A 218 9.41 -23.21 -3.22
C SER A 218 8.48 -22.23 -2.49
N ASN A 219 7.74 -21.38 -3.23
CA ASN A 219 6.69 -20.49 -2.72
C ASN A 219 5.29 -21.05 -3.05
N LEU A 220 5.18 -22.38 -3.15
CA LEU A 220 3.92 -23.11 -3.39
C LEU A 220 3.44 -23.92 -2.18
N ASP A 221 4.28 -24.10 -1.15
CA ASP A 221 3.95 -24.87 0.05
C ASP A 221 3.23 -24.01 1.11
N ILE A 222 1.89 -23.91 1.00
CA ILE A 222 0.95 -23.43 2.03
C ILE A 222 -0.28 -24.35 2.07
#